data_AF-A0A7X9GD92-F1
#
_entry.id   AF-A0A7X9GD92-F1
#
_cell.length_a   1.000
_cell.length_b   1.000
_cell.length_c   1.000
_cell.angle_alpha   90.00
_cell.angle_beta   90.00
_cell.angle_gamma   90.00
#
_symmetry.space_group_name_H-M   'P 1'
#
loop_
_entity.id
_entity.type
_entity.pdbx_description
1 polymer ?
#
loop_
_entity_poly.entity_id
_entity_poly.type
_entity_poly.pdbx_seq_one_letter_code
_entity_poly.pdbx_strand_id
1 'polypeptide(L)' 'MFVYVVLLVFGFMLMILLEVPGLVKKKAWRELAAFSFFLLLGFALALPQVLGIKVPNPNNAIEALFKPVSVWLK' A
#
# COMPACT_ATOMS: atom_id res chain seq x y z
N MET A 1 10.04 -5.34 15.42
CA MET A 1 8.73 -4.68 15.16
C MET A 1 8.88 -3.17 15.01
N PHE A 2 9.37 -2.45 16.02
CA PHE A 2 9.55 -0.99 15.95
C PHE A 2 10.48 -0.50 14.83
N VAL A 3 11.61 -1.18 14.61
CA VAL A 3 12.57 -0.84 13.54
C VAL A 3 11.91 -0.82 12.15
N TYR A 4 11.03 -1.78 11.87
CA TYR A 4 10.33 -1.85 10.57
C TYR A 4 9.35 -0.70 10.36
N VAL A 5 8.68 -0.25 11.43
CA VAL A 5 7.79 0.92 11.37
C VAL A 5 8.60 2.19 11.08
N VAL A 6 9.76 2.34 11.73
CA VAL A 6 10.66 3.48 11.47
C VAL A 6 11.15 3.48 10.03
N LEU A 7 11.59 2.32 9.51
CA LEU A 7 12.01 2.19 8.10
C LEU A 7 10.87 2.49 7.13
N LEU A 8 9.65 2.03 7.44
CA LEU A 8 8.46 2.32 6.65
C LEU A 8 8.23 3.85 6.58
N VAL A 9 8.11 4.52 7.72
CA VAL A 9 7.89 5.97 7.77
C VAL A 9 9.00 6.73 7.04
N PHE A 10 10.25 6.32 7.23
CA PHE A 10 11.39 6.94 6.55
C PHE A 10 11.32 6.80 5.02
N GLY A 11 10.95 5.62 4.51
CA GLY A 11 10.77 5.41 3.07
C GLY A 11 9.67 6.29 2.48
N PHE A 12 8.52 6.41 3.15
CA PHE A 12 7.43 7.28 2.71
C PHE A 12 7.81 8.77 2.78
N MET A 13 8.57 9.17 3.80
CA MET A 13 9.08 10.53 3.94
C MET A 13 10.07 10.88 2.82
N LEU A 14 10.95 9.95 2.43
CA LEU A 14 11.84 10.14 1.29
C LEU A 14 11.08 10.33 -0.02
N MET A 15 10.05 9.51 -0.29
CA MET A 15 9.19 9.69 -1.47
C MET A 15 8.56 11.09 -1.50
N ILE A 16 8.00 11.55 -0.36
CA ILE A 16 7.44 12.89 -0.24
C ILE A 16 8.49 13.96 -0.57
N LEU A 17 9.69 13.85 -0.01
CA LEU A 17 10.77 14.82 -0.21
C LEU A 17 11.28 14.88 -1.66
N LEU A 18 11.17 13.80 -2.42
CA LEU A 18 11.58 13.74 -3.82
C LEU A 18 10.47 14.24 -4.75
N GLU A 19 9.24 13.73 -4.61
CA GLU A 19 8.14 14.04 -5.53
C GLU A 19 7.44 15.37 -5.24
N VAL A 20 7.08 15.65 -3.98
CA VAL A 20 6.23 16.79 -3.61
C VAL A 20 6.83 18.15 -3.99
N PRO A 21 8.11 18.48 -3.71
CA PRO A 21 8.64 19.78 -4.09
C PRO A 21 8.67 19.98 -5.61
N GLY A 22 8.88 18.91 -6.39
CA GLY A 22 8.79 18.97 -7.85
C GLY A 22 7.38 19.31 -8.33
N LEU A 23 6.37 18.65 -7.75
CA LEU A 23 4.95 18.83 -8.10
C LEU A 23 4.44 20.22 -7.68
N VAL A 24 4.80 20.68 -6.49
CA VAL A 24 4.41 22.00 -5.97
C VAL A 24 5.04 23.12 -6.81
N LYS A 25 6.33 23.01 -7.16
CA LYS A 25 7.01 24.00 -8.03
C LYS A 25 6.35 24.10 -9.40
N LYS A 26 5.86 22.99 -9.96
CA LYS A 26 5.16 22.94 -11.24
C LYS A 26 3.67 23.33 -11.14
N LYS A 27 3.17 23.68 -9.94
CA LYS A 27 1.73 23.90 -9.65
C LYS A 27 0.84 22.74 -10.12
N ALA A 28 1.38 21.52 -10.09
CA ALA A 28 0.71 20.35 -10.62
C ALA A 28 -0.20 19.69 -9.58
N TRP A 29 -1.26 20.40 -9.19
CA TRP A 29 -2.16 19.99 -8.11
C TRP A 29 -2.89 18.67 -8.38
N ARG A 30 -3.20 18.38 -9.64
CA ARG A 30 -3.85 17.11 -10.03
C ARG A 30 -2.92 15.91 -9.84
N GLU A 31 -1.64 16.08 -10.19
CA GLU A 31 -0.61 15.05 -10.00
C GLU A 31 -0.27 14.89 -8.51
N LEU A 32 -0.23 16.00 -7.77
CA LEU A 32 -0.08 15.97 -6.31
C LEU A 32 -1.22 15.21 -5.63
N ALA A 33 -2.46 15.40 -6.07
CA ALA A 33 -3.62 14.68 -5.55
C ALA A 33 -3.52 13.17 -5.85
N ALA A 34 -3.19 12.80 -7.09
CA ALA A 34 -2.99 11.39 -7.47
C ALA A 34 -1.86 10.74 -6.66
N PHE A 35 -0.70 11.40 -6.58
CA PHE A 35 0.43 10.95 -5.77
C PHE A 35 0.04 10.75 -4.31
N SER A 36 -0.63 11.74 -3.71
CA SER A 36 -1.05 11.67 -2.31
C SER A 36 -2.04 10.53 -2.06
N PHE A 37 -2.98 10.30 -2.99
CA PHE A 37 -3.93 9.20 -2.91
C PHE A 37 -3.22 7.84 -2.93
N PHE A 38 -2.31 7.61 -3.89
CA PHE A 38 -1.56 6.36 -3.96
C PHE A 38 -0.59 6.19 -2.79
N LEU A 39 0.03 7.27 -2.32
CA LEU A 39 0.91 7.27 -1.16
C LEU A 39 0.14 6.85 0.11
N LEU A 40 -1.04 7.43 0.34
CA LEU A 40 -1.91 7.07 1.47
C LEU A 40 -2.40 5.63 1.36
N LEU A 41 -2.80 5.17 0.16
CA LEU A 41 -3.17 3.78 -0.06
C LEU A 41 -2.02 2.81 0.25
N GLY A 42 -0.82 3.09 -0.26
CA GLY A 42 0.36 2.27 0.02
C GLY A 42 0.68 2.22 1.51
N PHE A 43 0.60 3.35 2.21
CA PHE A 43 0.85 3.42 3.64
C PHE A 43 -0.22 2.67 4.45
N ALA A 44 -1.50 2.84 4.10
CA ALA A 44 -2.62 2.16 4.73
C ALA A 44 -2.56 0.63 4.56
N LEU A 45 -1.99 0.13 3.46
CA LEU A 45 -1.75 -1.29 3.24
C LEU A 45 -0.50 -1.79 3.98
N ALA A 46 0.59 -1.02 3.96
CA ALA A 46 1.86 -1.44 4.54
C ALA A 46 1.88 -1.37 6.08
N LEU A 47 1.24 -0.37 6.68
CA LEU A 47 1.25 -0.17 8.13
C LEU A 47 0.68 -1.37 8.90
N PRO A 48 -0.52 -1.90 8.58
CA PRO A 48 -1.05 -3.09 9.24
C PRO A 48 -0.16 -4.34 9.05
N GLN A 49 0.45 -4.50 7.87
CA GLN A 49 1.36 -5.61 7.58
C GLN A 49 2.59 -5.57 8.49
N VAL A 50 3.20 -4.41 8.67
CA VAL A 50 4.36 -4.21 9.57
C VAL A 50 3.98 -4.37 11.04
N LEU A 51 2.76 -3.98 11.40
CA LEU A 51 2.20 -4.18 12.74
C LEU A 51 1.74 -5.61 13.00
N GLY A 52 1.90 -6.53 12.06
CA GLY A 52 1.45 -7.92 12.21
C GLY A 52 -0.07 -8.08 12.32
N ILE A 53 -0.83 -7.03 11.98
CA ILE A 53 -2.28 -7.10 11.89
C ILE A 53 -2.59 -7.93 10.64
N LYS A 54 -3.32 -9.03 10.82
CA LYS A 54 -3.78 -9.86 9.70
C LYS A 54 -4.73 -9.05 8.84
N VAL A 55 -4.20 -8.46 7.77
CA VAL A 55 -4.99 -7.87 6.70
C VAL A 55 -5.74 -9.01 6.01
N PRO A 56 -7.06 -8.89 5.78
CA PRO A 56 -7.80 -9.89 5.03
C PRO A 56 -7.11 -10.11 3.68
N ASN A 57 -6.59 -11.33 3.48
CA ASN A 57 -5.87 -11.67 2.27
C ASN A 57 -6.88 -11.83 1.14
N PRO A 58 -6.80 -11.06 0.04
CA PRO A 58 -7.66 -11.26 -1.13
C PRO A 58 -7.57 -12.69 -1.67
N ASN A 59 -6.43 -13.34 -1.47
CA ASN A 59 -6.23 -14.73 -1.84
C ASN A 59 -7.21 -15.67 -1.13
N ASN A 60 -7.71 -15.34 0.06
CA ASN A 60 -8.74 -16.14 0.71
C ASN A 60 -10.08 -16.08 -0.05
N ALA A 61 -10.40 -14.93 -0.66
CA ALA A 61 -11.60 -14.78 -1.49
C ALA A 61 -11.42 -15.51 -2.82
N ILE A 62 -10.24 -15.42 -3.43
CA ILE A 62 -9.88 -16.19 -4.62
C ILE A 62 -9.95 -17.69 -4.32
N GLU A 63 -9.37 -18.13 -3.21
CA GLU A 63 -9.43 -19.53 -2.77
C GLU A 63 -10.88 -19.98 -2.60
N ALA A 64 -11.75 -19.19 -1.96
CA ALA A 64 -13.17 -19.51 -1.83
C ALA A 64 -13.89 -19.66 -3.19
N LEU A 65 -13.54 -18.86 -4.18
CA LEU A 65 -14.08 -18.94 -5.54
C LEU A 65 -13.58 -20.18 -6.30
N PHE A 66 -12.30 -20.53 -6.16
CA PHE A 66 -11.67 -21.62 -6.92
C PHE A 66 -11.75 -22.99 -6.24
N LYS A 67 -11.98 -23.02 -4.92
CA LYS A 67 -12.18 -24.26 -4.15
C LYS A 67 -13.22 -25.20 -4.77
N PRO A 68 -14.43 -24.76 -5.17
CA PRO A 68 -15.39 -25.65 -5.83
C PRO A 68 -14.83 -26.27 -7.11
N VAL A 69 -14.17 -25.47 -7.96
CA VAL A 69 -13.57 -25.96 -9.21
C VAL A 69 -12.48 -27.00 -8.93
N SER A 70 -11.64 -26.78 -7.92
CA SER A 70 -10.60 -27.73 -7.52
C SER A 70 -11.14 -29.08 -7.00
N VAL A 71 -12.33 -29.08 -6.41
CA VAL A 71 -13.01 -30.29 -5.93
C VAL A 71 -13.60 -31.08 -7.09
N TRP A 72 -14.11 -30.40 -8.13
CA TRP A 72 -14.64 -31.04 -9.35
C TRP A 72 -13.57 -31.65 -10.26
N LEU A 73 -12.32 -31.16 -10.18
CA LEU A 73 -11.17 -31.62 -10.97
C LEU A 73 -10.41 -32.80 -10.35
N LYS A 74 -10.73 -33.16 -9.10
CA LYS A 74 -10.19 -34.33 -8.39
C LYS A 74 -11.03 -35.57 -8.66
#